data_AF-A0A154PHL8-F1
#
_entry.id   AF-A0A154PHL8-F1
#
_cell.length_a   1.000
_cell.length_b   1.000
_cell.length_c   1.000
_cell.angle_alpha   90.00
_cell.angle_beta   90.00
_cell.angle_gamma   90.00
#
_symmetry.space_group_name_H-M   'P 1'
#
loop_
_entity.id
_entity.type
_entity.pdbx_description
1 polymer ?
#
loop_
_entity_poly.entity_id
_entity_poly.type
_entity_poly.pdbx_seq_one_letter_code
_entity_poly.pdbx_strand_id
1 'polypeptide(L)'
;MWLQHNGCPAHYTRRVRNALKELYPNKWIGSLDFFLWGALKNASYQEVPTTPENMKQRIIAARARISSETIRLARNAAIRRLQVCIDVNGHHFEHLL
;
A
#
# COMPACT_ATOMS: atom_id res chain seq x y z
N MET A 1 9.22 -14.23 -1.46
CA MET A 1 8.52 -12.97 -1.79
C MET A 1 7.09 -13.06 -1.29
N TRP A 2 6.58 -12.07 -0.56
CA TRP A 2 5.16 -11.91 -0.25
C TRP A 2 4.56 -10.83 -1.17
N LEU A 3 3.32 -11.01 -1.61
CA LEU A 3 2.60 -10.00 -2.40
C LEU A 3 1.48 -9.37 -1.57
N GLN A 4 1.34 -8.06 -1.67
CA GLN A 4 0.26 -7.31 -1.04
C GLN A 4 -0.35 -6.36 -2.07
N HIS A 5 -1.68 -6.39 -2.22
CA HIS A 5 -2.40 -5.53 -3.17
C HIS A 5 -3.61 -4.87 -2.48
N ASN A 6 -4.14 -3.79 -3.05
CA ASN A 6 -5.33 -3.11 -2.51
C ASN A 6 -6.63 -3.90 -2.76
N GLY A 7 -7.71 -3.41 -2.14
CA GLY A 7 -9.07 -3.96 -2.19
C GLY A 7 -9.81 -3.83 -3.54
N CYS A 8 -9.15 -3.38 -4.61
CA CYS A 8 -9.80 -3.13 -5.90
C CYS A 8 -10.47 -4.41 -6.45
N PRO A 9 -11.76 -4.39 -6.85
CA PRO A 9 -12.47 -5.59 -7.32
C PRO A 9 -11.76 -6.36 -8.45
N ALA A 10 -11.04 -5.65 -9.33
CA ALA A 10 -10.25 -6.26 -10.39
C ALA A 10 -9.23 -7.28 -9.86
N HIS A 11 -8.63 -7.01 -8.68
CA HIS A 11 -7.65 -7.89 -8.03
C HIS A 11 -8.28 -9.14 -7.39
N TYR A 12 -9.60 -9.16 -7.20
CA TYR A 12 -10.33 -10.29 -6.60
C TYR A 12 -11.05 -11.16 -7.63
N THR A 13 -10.94 -10.82 -8.92
CA THR A 13 -11.47 -11.64 -10.01
C THR A 13 -10.92 -13.07 -9.93
N ARG A 14 -11.71 -14.05 -10.38
CA ARG A 14 -11.33 -15.47 -10.32
C ARG A 14 -10.00 -15.74 -11.03
N ARG A 15 -9.78 -15.11 -12.20
CA ARG A 15 -8.54 -15.28 -12.97
C ARG A 15 -7.33 -14.79 -12.18
N VAL A 16 -7.41 -13.59 -11.58
CA VAL A 16 -6.31 -13.04 -10.78
C VAL A 16 -6.07 -13.91 -9.54
N ARG A 17 -7.11 -14.29 -8.80
CA ARG A 17 -6.94 -15.16 -7.61
C ARG A 17 -6.31 -16.51 -7.95
N ASN A 18 -6.66 -17.12 -9.08
CA ASN A 18 -6.04 -18.36 -9.51
C ASN A 18 -4.55 -18.17 -9.82
N ALA A 19 -4.19 -17.12 -10.57
CA ALA A 19 -2.80 -16.78 -10.84
C ALA A 19 -2.01 -16.48 -9.54
N LEU A 20 -2.62 -15.79 -8.57
CA LEU A 20 -1.99 -15.51 -7.28
C LEU A 20 -1.74 -16.78 -6.46
N LYS A 21 -2.66 -17.75 -6.49
CA LYS A 21 -2.46 -19.04 -5.82
C LYS A 21 -1.32 -19.84 -6.43
N GLU A 22 -1.13 -19.76 -7.75
CA GLU A 22 -0.06 -20.45 -8.47
C GLU A 22 1.30 -19.77 -8.27
N LEU A 23 1.37 -18.45 -8.45
CA LEU A 23 2.62 -17.68 -8.39
C LEU A 23 3.08 -17.40 -6.96
N TYR A 24 2.14 -17.27 -6.01
CA TYR A 24 2.41 -16.89 -4.61
C TYR A 24 1.63 -17.79 -3.62
N PRO A 25 1.83 -19.11 -3.63
CA PRO A 25 1.05 -20.02 -2.78
C PRO A 25 1.21 -19.65 -1.30
N ASN A 26 0.07 -19.35 -0.65
CA ASN A 26 -0.01 -18.88 0.74
C ASN A 26 0.84 -17.64 1.06
N LYS A 27 1.24 -16.87 0.04
CA LYS A 27 2.17 -15.74 0.15
C LYS A 27 1.59 -14.45 -0.44
N TRP A 28 0.27 -14.33 -0.50
CA TRP A 28 -0.39 -13.08 -0.88
C TRP A 28 -1.42 -12.66 0.16
N ILE A 29 -1.45 -11.37 0.46
CA ILE A 29 -2.30 -10.74 1.47
C ILE A 29 -3.10 -9.62 0.79
N GLY A 30 -4.36 -9.44 1.21
CA GLY A 30 -5.24 -8.39 0.68
C GLY A 30 -4.89 -6.96 1.11
N SER A 31 -5.86 -6.05 0.98
CA SER A 31 -5.68 -4.59 1.12
C SER A 31 -4.98 -4.15 2.40
N LEU A 32 -3.73 -3.71 2.25
CA LEU A 32 -2.95 -2.98 3.25
C LEU A 32 -2.29 -1.76 2.57
N ASP A 33 -3.09 -0.91 1.93
CA ASP A 33 -2.60 0.30 1.27
C ASP A 33 -2.50 1.45 2.28
N PHE A 34 -1.41 1.49 3.05
CA PHE A 34 -1.30 2.40 4.20
C PHE A 34 -0.33 3.57 4.03
N PHE A 35 0.68 3.45 3.17
CA PHE A 35 1.76 4.42 3.12
C PHE A 35 2.08 4.90 1.71
N LEU A 36 2.49 3.99 0.83
CA LEU A 36 3.12 4.36 -0.44
C LEU A 36 2.20 5.22 -1.32
N TRP A 37 0.93 4.82 -1.47
CA TRP A 37 -0.01 5.56 -2.29
C TRP A 37 -0.31 6.95 -1.74
N GLY A 38 -0.53 7.06 -0.43
CA GLY A 38 -0.73 8.34 0.25
C GLY A 38 0.48 9.27 0.12
N ALA A 39 1.69 8.75 0.34
CA ALA A 39 2.92 9.51 0.23
C ALA A 39 3.15 10.03 -1.21
N LEU A 40 2.97 9.17 -2.21
CA LEU A 40 3.14 9.56 -3.62
C LEU A 40 2.08 10.56 -4.06
N LYS A 41 0.81 10.37 -3.67
CA LYS A 41 -0.25 11.35 -3.93
C LYS A 41 0.08 12.70 -3.29
N ASN A 42 0.40 12.71 -1.99
CA ASN A 42 0.69 13.95 -1.29
C ASN A 42 1.84 14.70 -1.93
N ALA A 43 2.89 14.01 -2.37
CA ALA A 43 4.04 14.64 -3.03
C ALA A 43 3.77 15.08 -4.48
N SER A 44 3.04 14.29 -5.26
CA SER A 44 2.82 14.58 -6.69
C SER A 44 1.72 15.62 -6.94
N TYR A 45 0.79 15.78 -5.99
CA TYR A 45 -0.32 16.73 -6.07
C TYR A 45 -0.12 17.99 -5.20
N GLN A 46 1.11 18.26 -4.73
CA GLN A 46 1.44 19.53 -4.05
C GLN A 46 1.14 20.75 -4.93
N GLU A 47 1.36 20.60 -6.23
CA GLU A 47 1.06 21.60 -7.25
C GLU A 47 -0.07 21.11 -8.14
N VAL A 48 -0.77 22.05 -8.78
CA VAL A 48 -1.84 21.75 -9.74
C VAL A 48 -1.30 20.77 -10.81
N PRO A 49 -1.98 19.64 -11.06
CA PRO A 49 -1.64 18.74 -12.16
C PRO A 49 -1.74 19.45 -13.52
N THR A 50 -0.73 19.28 -14.37
CA THR A 50 -0.66 19.97 -15.67
C THR A 50 -0.80 19.01 -16.84
N THR A 51 0.19 18.14 -17.04
CA THR A 51 0.22 17.16 -18.12
C THR A 51 0.52 15.76 -17.58
N PRO A 52 0.13 14.69 -18.30
CA PRO A 52 0.49 13.32 -17.93
C PRO A 52 2.00 13.14 -17.75
N GLU A 53 2.82 13.75 -18.60
CA GLU A 53 4.28 13.68 -18.56
C GLU A 53 4.85 14.36 -17.32
N ASN A 54 4.34 15.55 -16.97
CA ASN A 54 4.74 16.24 -15.75
C ASN A 54 4.37 15.42 -14.51
N MET A 55 3.17 14.83 -14.48
CA MET A 55 2.74 13.97 -13.37
C MET A 55 3.60 12.71 -13.24
N LYS A 56 3.96 12.07 -14.36
CA LYS A 56 4.91 10.94 -14.35
C LYS A 56 6.25 11.35 -13.73
N GLN A 57 6.80 12.50 -14.12
CA GLN A 57 8.06 13.00 -13.55
C GLN A 57 7.95 13.31 -12.06
N ARG A 58 6.85 13.93 -11.62
CA ARG A 58 6.58 14.19 -10.20
C ARG A 58 6.50 12.90 -9.39
N ILE A 59 5.86 11.85 -9.92
CA ILE A 59 5.80 10.53 -9.27
C ILE A 59 7.19 9.88 -9.17
N ILE A 60 7.98 9.94 -10.25
CA ILE A 60 9.36 9.41 -10.26
C ILE A 60 10.23 10.14 -9.23
N ALA A 61 10.15 11.46 -9.19
CA ALA A 61 10.88 12.28 -8.22
C ALA A 61 10.42 12.00 -6.78
N ALA A 62 9.11 11.88 -6.55
CA ALA A 62 8.56 11.53 -5.23
C ALA A 62 9.04 10.15 -4.76
N ARG A 63 9.05 9.15 -5.65
CA ARG A 63 9.59 7.82 -5.37
C ARG A 63 11.05 7.89 -4.96
N ALA A 64 11.87 8.67 -5.66
CA ALA A 64 13.31 8.79 -5.37
C ALA A 64 13.59 9.40 -3.98
N ARG A 65 12.64 10.14 -3.41
CA ARG A 65 12.76 10.73 -2.06
C ARG A 65 12.37 9.76 -0.93
N ILE A 66 11.78 8.61 -1.24
CA ILE A 66 11.41 7.62 -0.22
C ILE A 66 12.68 6.89 0.23
N SER A 67 13.14 7.19 1.45
CA SER A 67 14.32 6.56 2.03
C SER A 67 14.01 5.16 2.57
N SER A 68 15.05 4.34 2.72
CA SER A 68 14.96 3.03 3.39
C SER A 68 14.42 3.12 4.81
N GLU A 69 14.74 4.23 5.51
CA GLU A 69 14.24 4.48 6.86
C GLU A 69 12.73 4.72 6.86
N THR A 70 12.23 5.53 5.92
CA THR A 70 10.79 5.73 5.74
C THR A 70 10.05 4.42 5.44
N ILE A 71 10.65 3.54 4.63
CA ILE A 71 10.10 2.20 4.35
C ILE A 71 10.07 1.35 5.64
N ARG A 72 11.13 1.39 6.45
CA ARG A 72 11.21 0.68 7.73
C ARG A 72 10.12 1.15 8.71
N LEU A 73 9.93 2.46 8.83
CA LEU A 73 8.88 3.05 9.66
C LEU A 73 7.48 2.65 9.18
N ALA A 74 7.23 2.70 7.87
CA ALA A 74 5.96 2.27 7.28
C ALA A 74 5.66 0.80 7.56
N ARG A 75 6.67 -0.08 7.45
CA ARG A 75 6.55 -1.50 7.79
C ARG A 75 6.20 -1.69 9.27
N ASN A 76 6.90 -1.03 10.18
CA ASN A 76 6.65 -1.13 11.61
C ASN A 76 5.24 -0.61 11.96
N ALA A 77 4.81 0.48 11.31
CA ALA A 77 3.48 1.04 11.45
C ALA A 77 2.37 0.09 10.95
N ALA A 78 2.63 -0.71 9.91
CA ALA A 78 1.72 -1.76 9.44
C ALA A 78 1.65 -2.93 10.44
N ILE A 79 2.79 -3.39 10.98
CA ILE A 79 2.84 -4.43 12.01
C ILE A 79 2.05 -3.98 13.26
N ARG A 80 2.24 -2.73 13.71
CA ARG A 80 1.47 -2.18 14.85
C ARG A 80 -0.03 -2.22 14.58
N ARG A 81 -0.48 -1.80 13.39
CA ARG A 81 -1.91 -1.84 13.02
C ARG A 81 -2.47 -3.26 13.03
N LEU A 82 -1.73 -4.23 12.51
CA LEU A 82 -2.12 -5.64 12.56
C LEU A 82 -2.25 -6.13 14.00
N GLN A 83 -1.31 -5.76 14.88
CA GLN A 83 -1.37 -6.13 16.29
C GLN A 83 -2.61 -5.55 16.97
N VAL A 84 -2.87 -4.24 16.82
CA VAL A 84 -4.07 -3.62 17.42
C VAL A 84 -5.34 -4.27 16.89
N CYS A 85 -5.41 -4.56 15.58
CA CYS A 85 -6.54 -5.28 14.98
C CYS A 85 -6.79 -6.64 15.63
N ILE A 86 -5.71 -7.41 15.91
CA ILE A 86 -5.80 -8.69 16.63
C ILE A 86 -6.30 -8.46 18.07
N ASP A 87 -5.72 -7.48 18.77
CA ASP A 87 -6.05 -7.18 20.17
C ASP A 87 -7.54 -6.79 20.35
N VAL A 88 -8.15 -6.18 19.32
CA VAL A 88 -9.59 -5.85 19.29
C VAL A 88 -10.45 -6.84 18.52
N ASN A 89 -9.98 -8.07 18.27
CA ASN A 89 -10.73 -9.12 17.55
C ASN A 89 -11.29 -8.68 16.18
N GLY A 90 -10.57 -7.83 15.46
CA GLY A 90 -10.96 -7.33 14.14
C GLY A 90 -11.99 -6.19 14.14
N HIS A 91 -12.38 -5.66 15.30
CA HIS A 91 -13.20 -4.44 15.39
C HIS A 91 -12.45 -3.19 14.92
N HIS A 92 -13.17 -2.08 14.72
CA HIS A 92 -12.56 -0.80 14.34
C HIS A 92 -11.56 -0.33 15.42
N PHE A 93 -10.34 -0.02 15.00
CA PHE A 93 -9.22 0.29 15.89
C PHE A 93 -8.53 1.63 15.59
N GLU A 94 -9.05 2.44 14.67
CA GLU A 94 -8.42 3.70 14.26
C GLU A 94 -8.25 4.69 15.43
N HIS A 95 -9.14 4.64 16.41
CA HIS A 95 -9.09 5.44 17.64
C HIS A 95 -7.97 5.02 18.61
N LEU A 96 -7.31 3.88 18.38
CA LEU A 96 -6.22 3.33 19.18
C LEU A 96 -4.85 3.53 18.52
N LEU A 97 -4.83 4.10 17.30
CA LEU A 97 -3.62 4.26 16.50
C LEU A 97 -2.90 5.58 16.74
#